data_AF-A0A7W1E3J4-F1
#
_entry.id   AF-A0A7W1E3J4-F1
#
_cell.length_a   1.000
_cell.length_b   1.000
_cell.length_c   1.000
_cell.angle_alpha   90.00
_cell.angle_beta   90.00
_cell.angle_gamma   90.00
#
_symmetry.space_group_name_H-M   'P 1'
#
loop_
_entity.id
_entity.type
_entity.pdbx_description
1 polymer ?
#
loop_
_entity_poly.entity_id
_entity_poly.type
_entity_poly.pdbx_seq_one_letter_code
_entity_poly.pdbx_strand_id
1 'polypeptide(L)'
;MEKRRGGHRGDGTIVRATCPSCGDVELTVPDLAAIVCATTDEGSYAFQCPSCQLAVVKPAESHVIDLLASAGVRLSVFELPAELEEFHDGPSFTHDDLLAFHDRLQQDDWFAEVEALVAGSEQR
;
A
#
# COMPACT_ATOMS: atom_id res chain seq x y z
N MET A 1 -17.51 28.88 2.09
CA MET A 1 -16.68 27.74 2.53
C MET A 1 -15.27 28.00 2.05
N GLU A 2 -14.43 28.36 3.01
CA GLU A 2 -13.15 29.03 2.82
C GLU A 2 -12.06 28.01 2.47
N LYS A 3 -11.50 28.11 1.25
CA LYS A 3 -10.35 27.31 0.82
C LYS A 3 -9.15 27.62 1.71
N ARG A 4 -8.90 26.78 2.71
CA ARG A 4 -7.68 26.84 3.51
C ARG A 4 -6.50 26.43 2.64
N ARG A 5 -5.76 27.44 2.18
CA ARG A 5 -4.47 27.32 1.49
C ARG A 5 -3.45 26.71 2.46
N GLY A 6 -3.26 25.40 2.40
CA GLY A 6 -2.11 24.72 3.02
C GLY A 6 -0.88 24.89 2.15
N GLY A 7 -0.28 26.09 2.16
CA GLY A 7 0.97 26.36 1.45
C GLY A 7 2.16 25.94 2.30
N HIS A 8 2.78 24.80 1.97
CA HIS A 8 4.14 24.50 2.42
C HIS A 8 5.09 25.38 1.59
N ARG A 9 5.53 26.51 2.18
CA ARG A 9 6.62 27.34 1.61
C ARG A 9 7.95 26.65 1.90
N GLY A 10 8.30 25.70 1.05
CA GLY A 10 9.63 25.08 1.00
C GLY A 10 10.27 25.36 -0.36
N ASP A 11 11.43 25.99 -0.35
CA ASP A 11 12.32 26.22 -1.48
C ASP A 11 12.90 24.87 -1.96
N GLY A 12 12.07 24.10 -2.67
CA GLY A 12 12.38 22.71 -3.04
C GLY A 12 11.84 22.34 -4.42
N THR A 13 12.40 21.28 -5.00
CA THR A 13 12.02 20.77 -6.32
C THR A 13 10.51 20.48 -6.38
N ILE A 14 9.83 21.14 -7.32
CA ILE A 14 8.41 20.93 -7.58
C ILE A 14 8.23 19.82 -8.62
N VAL A 15 7.40 18.84 -8.29
CA VAL A 15 7.00 17.75 -9.17
C VAL A 15 5.53 17.92 -9.52
N ARG A 16 5.21 17.84 -10.81
CA ARG A 16 3.82 17.85 -11.28
C ARG A 16 3.33 16.43 -11.47
N ALA A 17 2.17 16.13 -10.90
CA ALA A 17 1.49 14.85 -11.06
C ALA A 17 -0.02 15.06 -11.26
N THR A 18 -0.71 14.07 -11.79
CA THR A 18 -2.15 14.17 -12.07
C THR A 18 -2.95 13.35 -11.07
N CYS A 19 -3.82 14.03 -10.31
CA CYS A 19 -4.85 13.43 -9.48
C CYS A 19 -6.08 13.10 -10.37
N PRO A 20 -6.65 11.88 -10.28
CA PRO A 20 -7.80 11.50 -11.10
C PRO A 20 -9.07 12.32 -10.81
N SER A 21 -9.17 12.93 -9.62
CA SER A 21 -10.34 13.75 -9.24
C SER A 21 -10.13 15.25 -9.46
N CYS A 22 -8.91 15.76 -9.31
CA CYS A 22 -8.62 17.20 -9.34
C CYS A 22 -7.88 17.67 -10.60
N GLY A 23 -7.30 16.76 -11.38
CA GLY A 23 -6.38 17.09 -12.46
C GLY A 23 -4.95 17.29 -11.95
N ASP A 24 -4.20 18.16 -12.63
CA ASP A 24 -2.79 18.41 -12.29
C ASP A 24 -2.64 19.10 -10.93
N VAL A 25 -1.70 18.57 -10.14
CA VAL A 25 -1.31 19.10 -8.83
C VAL A 25 0.20 19.25 -8.77
N GLU A 26 0.64 20.22 -7.97
CA GLU A 26 2.05 20.45 -7.66
C GLU A 26 2.36 19.82 -6.30
N LEU A 27 3.46 19.07 -6.27
CA LEU A 27 3.93 18.31 -5.13
C LEU A 27 5.38 18.70 -4.86
N THR A 28 5.78 18.60 -3.60
CA THR A 28 7.19 18.69 -3.18
C THR A 28 7.76 17.29 -2.96
N VAL A 29 9.09 17.18 -2.90
CA VAL A 29 9.79 15.90 -2.67
C VAL A 29 9.25 15.11 -1.45
N PRO A 30 8.95 15.74 -0.29
CA PRO A 30 8.36 15.04 0.86
C PRO A 30 6.93 14.53 0.64
N ASP A 31 6.21 15.05 -0.35
CA ASP A 31 4.83 14.63 -0.66
C ASP A 31 4.78 13.34 -1.50
N LEU A 32 5.94 12.86 -1.96
CA LEU A 32 6.10 11.69 -2.81
C LEU A 32 6.78 10.55 -2.05
N ALA A 33 6.37 9.33 -2.40
CA ALA A 33 7.08 8.10 -2.06
C ALA A 33 7.24 7.26 -3.31
N ALA A 34 8.43 6.70 -3.51
CA ALA A 34 8.70 5.73 -4.57
C ALA A 34 8.87 4.34 -3.95
N ILE A 35 8.36 3.32 -4.64
CA ILE A 35 8.45 1.92 -4.24
C ILE A 35 8.89 1.09 -5.44
N VAL A 36 9.82 0.16 -5.24
CA VAL A 36 10.27 -0.81 -6.25
C VAL A 36 10.18 -2.23 -5.70
N CYS A 37 9.67 -3.14 -6.51
CA CYS A 37 9.70 -4.57 -6.25
C CYS A 37 11.06 -5.13 -6.69
N ALA A 38 11.87 -5.64 -5.75
CA ALA A 38 13.14 -6.29 -6.08
C ALA A 38 12.97 -7.62 -6.83
N THR A 39 11.79 -8.26 -6.73
CA THR A 39 11.51 -9.53 -7.42
C THR A 39 11.14 -9.32 -8.90
N THR A 40 10.43 -8.24 -9.24
CA THR A 40 9.91 -7.99 -10.60
C THR A 40 10.53 -6.79 -11.30
N ASP A 41 11.33 -5.99 -10.60
CA ASP A 41 11.85 -4.68 -11.03
C ASP A 41 10.75 -3.64 -11.36
N GLU A 42 9.50 -3.91 -10.95
CA GLU A 42 8.40 -2.99 -11.19
C GLU A 42 8.41 -1.83 -10.18
N GLY A 43 8.33 -0.61 -10.72
CA GLY A 43 8.33 0.63 -9.97
C GLY A 43 6.95 1.28 -9.87
N SER A 44 6.69 1.96 -8.76
CA SER A 44 5.54 2.84 -8.60
C SER A 44 5.90 4.04 -7.74
N TYR A 45 5.21 5.16 -7.94
CA TYR A 45 5.24 6.27 -7.00
C TYR A 45 3.83 6.58 -6.49
N ALA A 46 3.78 7.10 -5.27
CA ALA A 46 2.55 7.44 -4.58
C ALA A 46 2.64 8.84 -3.99
N PHE A 47 1.49 9.51 -3.92
CA PHE A 47 1.34 10.79 -3.24
C PHE A 47 -0.08 10.94 -2.69
N GLN A 48 -0.24 11.83 -1.72
CA GLN A 48 -1.55 12.27 -1.26
C GLN A 48 -1.91 13.59 -1.96
N CYS A 49 -3.06 13.63 -2.64
CA CYS A 49 -3.49 14.84 -3.32
C CYS A 49 -3.71 15.98 -2.30
N PRO A 50 -3.04 17.15 -2.43
CA PRO A 50 -3.19 18.24 -1.47
C PRO A 50 -4.58 18.90 -1.51
N SER A 51 -5.36 18.66 -2.58
CA SER A 51 -6.71 19.24 -2.75
C SER A 51 -7.82 18.36 -2.19
N CYS A 52 -7.81 17.04 -2.49
CA CYS A 52 -8.88 16.12 -2.10
C CYS A 52 -8.44 15.01 -1.12
N GLN A 53 -7.16 14.98 -0.74
CA GLN A 53 -6.55 13.99 0.16
C GLN A 53 -6.61 12.54 -0.31
N LEU A 54 -7.03 12.30 -1.56
CA LEU A 54 -6.98 10.99 -2.18
C LEU A 54 -5.54 10.50 -2.29
N ALA A 55 -5.28 9.29 -1.81
CA ALA A 55 -4.03 8.58 -2.07
C ALA A 55 -4.01 8.09 -3.51
N VAL A 56 -3.00 8.49 -4.28
CA VAL A 56 -2.83 8.14 -5.69
C VAL A 56 -1.55 7.33 -5.81
N VAL A 57 -1.64 6.17 -6.47
CA VAL A 57 -0.50 5.33 -6.84
C VAL A 57 -0.44 5.26 -8.36
N LYS A 58 0.76 5.41 -8.92
CA LYS A 58 1.00 5.37 -10.37
C LYS A 58 2.16 4.41 -10.66
N PRO A 59 1.99 3.48 -11.61
CA PRO A 59 3.12 2.70 -12.12
C PRO A 59 4.11 3.65 -12.79
N ALA A 60 5.39 3.33 -12.66
CA ALA A 60 6.47 4.14 -13.21
C ALA A 60 7.59 3.24 -13.73
N GLU A 61 8.12 3.62 -14.88
CA GLU A 61 9.30 2.98 -15.45
C GLU A 61 10.53 3.24 -14.57
N SER A 62 11.51 2.35 -14.61
CA SER A 62 12.70 2.40 -13.74
C SER A 62 13.42 3.75 -13.84
N HIS A 63 13.50 4.35 -15.04
CA HIS A 63 14.10 5.66 -15.25
C HIS A 63 13.39 6.81 -14.52
N VAL A 64 12.06 6.72 -14.34
CA VAL A 64 11.28 7.70 -13.58
C VAL A 64 11.55 7.53 -12.09
N ILE A 65 11.63 6.28 -11.61
CA ILE A 65 12.00 6.00 -10.23
C ILE A 65 13.40 6.52 -9.91
N ASP A 66 14.37 6.30 -10.79
CA ASP A 66 15.75 6.79 -10.65
C ASP A 66 15.79 8.32 -10.57
N LEU A 67 14.98 9.00 -11.40
CA LEU A 67 14.85 10.45 -11.37
C LEU A 67 14.27 10.94 -10.03
N LEU A 68 13.21 10.30 -9.53
CA LEU A 68 12.58 10.64 -8.26
C LEU A 68 13.56 10.39 -7.09
N ALA A 69 14.24 9.25 -7.08
CA ALA A 69 15.26 8.92 -6.08
C ALA A 69 16.41 9.94 -6.10
N SER A 70 16.89 10.31 -7.29
CA SER A 70 17.94 11.33 -7.46
C SER A 70 17.49 12.72 -6.99
N ALA A 71 16.19 13.03 -7.09
CA ALA A 71 15.59 14.25 -6.56
C ALA A 71 15.39 14.22 -5.02
N GLY A 72 15.70 13.10 -4.36
CA GLY A 72 15.61 12.94 -2.90
C GLY A 72 14.28 12.39 -2.40
N VAL A 73 13.42 11.87 -3.29
CA VAL A 73 12.19 11.19 -2.89
C VAL A 73 12.53 9.92 -2.11
N ARG A 74 11.76 9.64 -1.05
CA ARG A 74 11.94 8.40 -0.28
C ARG A 74 11.65 7.20 -1.18
N LEU A 75 12.70 6.42 -1.46
CA LEU A 75 12.59 5.14 -2.14
C LEU A 75 12.51 4.01 -1.12
N SER A 76 11.52 3.14 -1.24
CA SER A 76 11.40 1.90 -0.48
C SER A 76 11.50 0.70 -1.43
N VAL A 77 12.25 -0.32 -1.05
CA VAL A 77 12.35 -1.55 -1.82
C VAL A 77 11.62 -2.64 -1.05
N PHE A 78 10.80 -3.43 -1.75
CA PHE A 78 10.12 -4.59 -1.19
C PHE A 78 10.36 -5.81 -2.08
N GLU A 79 10.17 -6.99 -1.51
CA GLU A 79 10.20 -8.25 -2.25
C GLU A 79 8.80 -8.85 -2.22
N LEU A 80 8.48 -9.67 -3.22
CA LEU A 80 7.23 -10.44 -3.17
C LEU A 80 7.29 -11.40 -1.97
N PRO A 81 6.18 -11.53 -1.23
CA PRO A 81 6.10 -12.46 -0.10
C PRO A 81 6.29 -13.90 -0.57
N ALA A 82 6.97 -14.71 0.24
CA ALA A 82 7.22 -16.13 -0.07
C ALA A 82 5.90 -16.91 -0.24
N GLU A 83 4.85 -16.47 0.47
CA GLU A 83 3.49 -16.97 0.41
C GLU A 83 2.90 -16.91 -1.01
N LEU A 84 3.40 -16.03 -1.89
CA LEU A 84 2.95 -15.97 -3.28
C LEU A 84 3.43 -17.16 -4.11
N GLU A 85 4.50 -17.82 -3.69
CA GLU A 85 5.10 -18.99 -4.34
C GLU A 85 4.73 -20.30 -3.63
N GLU A 86 3.97 -20.24 -2.53
CA GLU A 86 3.54 -21.42 -1.81
C GLU A 86 2.58 -22.28 -2.63
N PHE A 87 2.69 -23.60 -2.46
CA PHE A 87 1.75 -24.52 -3.08
C PHE A 87 0.40 -24.44 -2.35
N HIS A 88 -0.64 -24.04 -3.07
CA HIS A 88 -2.00 -24.00 -2.55
C HIS A 88 -2.73 -25.33 -2.83
N ASP A 89 -2.96 -26.13 -1.78
CA ASP A 89 -3.73 -27.40 -1.85
C ASP A 89 -5.18 -27.25 -1.35
N GLY A 90 -5.58 -26.04 -0.93
CA GLY A 90 -6.92 -25.73 -0.42
C GLY A 90 -7.87 -25.19 -1.50
N PRO A 91 -9.20 -25.22 -1.24
CA PRO A 91 -10.15 -24.50 -2.07
C PRO A 91 -9.84 -22.99 -2.06
N SER A 92 -10.13 -22.31 -3.17
CA SER A 92 -10.00 -20.85 -3.24
C SER A 92 -10.87 -20.18 -2.19
N PHE A 93 -10.33 -19.14 -1.54
CA PHE A 93 -11.08 -18.32 -0.60
C PHE A 93 -12.22 -17.56 -1.30
N THR A 94 -13.41 -17.63 -0.72
CA THR A 94 -14.64 -17.05 -1.27
C THR A 94 -15.29 -16.05 -0.30
N HIS A 95 -16.36 -15.40 -0.77
CA HIS A 95 -17.14 -14.51 0.08
C HIS A 95 -17.86 -15.25 1.21
N ASP A 96 -18.27 -16.50 0.98
CA ASP A 96 -18.94 -17.29 2.01
C ASP A 96 -18.00 -17.66 3.16
N ASP A 97 -16.70 -17.87 2.85
CA ASP A 97 -15.67 -18.10 3.87
C ASP A 97 -15.49 -16.87 4.77
N LEU A 98 -15.56 -15.66 4.22
CA LEU A 98 -15.55 -14.41 5.00
C LEU A 98 -16.74 -14.31 5.95
N LEU A 99 -17.95 -14.66 5.48
CA LEU A 99 -19.15 -14.64 6.30
C LEU A 99 -19.10 -15.69 7.40
N ALA A 100 -18.66 -16.91 7.07
CA ALA A 100 -18.46 -17.97 8.06
C ALA A 100 -17.44 -17.56 9.12
N PHE A 101 -16.34 -16.92 8.73
CA PHE A 101 -15.36 -16.38 9.67
C PHE A 101 -15.95 -15.27 10.55
N HIS A 102 -16.71 -14.35 9.97
CA HIS A 102 -17.41 -13.30 10.70
C HIS A 102 -18.35 -13.88 11.77
N ASP A 103 -19.21 -14.82 11.39
CA ASP A 103 -20.15 -15.47 12.29
C ASP A 103 -19.43 -16.23 13.40
N ARG A 104 -18.29 -16.88 13.10
CA ARG A 104 -17.47 -17.57 14.10
C ARG A 104 -16.91 -16.58 15.13
N LEU A 105 -16.46 -15.41 14.73
CA LEU A 105 -15.95 -14.37 15.63
C LEU A 105 -17.04 -13.75 16.53
N GLN A 106 -18.33 -13.89 16.19
CA GLN A 106 -19.43 -13.41 17.03
C GLN A 106 -19.82 -14.38 18.16
N GLN A 107 -19.27 -15.59 18.19
CA GLN A 107 -19.56 -16.58 19.23
C GLN A 107 -18.59 -16.39 20.41
N ASP A 108 -19.08 -16.43 21.66
CA ASP A 108 -18.29 -16.12 22.85
C ASP A 108 -17.06 -17.03 23.09
N ASP A 109 -17.04 -18.21 22.46
CA ASP A 109 -16.02 -19.25 22.64
C ASP A 109 -14.96 -19.29 21.53
N TRP A 110 -15.03 -18.40 20.54
CA TRP A 110 -14.17 -18.45 19.35
C TRP A 110 -12.68 -18.46 19.70
N PHE A 111 -12.29 -17.72 20.74
CA PHE A 111 -10.91 -17.63 21.16
C PHE A 111 -10.42 -18.94 21.78
N ALA A 112 -11.26 -19.60 22.58
CA ALA A 112 -10.93 -20.88 23.20
C ALA A 112 -10.73 -21.99 22.15
N GLU A 113 -11.47 -21.94 21.04
CA GLU A 113 -11.25 -22.86 19.92
C GLU A 113 -9.93 -22.62 19.19
N VAL A 114 -9.55 -21.36 18.97
CA VAL A 114 -8.24 -21.02 18.38
C VAL A 114 -7.10 -21.46 19.29
N GLU A 115 -7.22 -21.23 20.60
CA GLU A 115 -6.25 -21.72 21.59
C GLU A 115 -6.09 -23.24 21.51
N ALA A 116 -7.19 -23.99 21.40
CA ALA A 116 -7.15 -25.44 21.27
C ALA A 116 -6.46 -25.91 19.97
N LEU A 117 -6.66 -25.20 18.86
CA LEU A 117 -6.03 -25.51 17.58
C LEU A 117 -4.50 -25.28 17.61
N VAL A 118 -4.06 -24.15 18.17
CA VAL A 118 -2.62 -23.84 18.29
C VAL A 118 -1.96 -24.79 19.27
N ALA A 119 -2.59 -25.05 20.42
CA ALA A 119 -2.08 -25.96 21.43
C ALA A 119 -1.96 -27.42 20.96
N GLY A 120 -2.62 -27.81 19.86
CA GLY A 120 -2.45 -29.12 19.22
C GLY A 120 -1.40 -29.14 18.10
N SER A 121 -1.00 -27.97 17.59
CA SER A 121 0.01 -27.83 16.53
C SER A 121 1.45 -27.92 17.05
N GLU A 122 1.67 -27.64 18.35
CA GLU A 122 2.99 -27.69 18.99
C GLU A 122 3.48 -29.11 19.32
N GLN A 123 2.61 -30.13 19.27
CA GLN A 123 2.98 -31.54 19.48
C GLN A 123 3.38 -32.29 18.19
N ARG A 124 3.49 -31.60 17.05
CA ARG A 124 3.82 -32.19 15.74
C ARG A 124 5.25 -31.92 15.32
#